data_AF-A0AAV0QVV8-F1
#
_entry.id   AF-A0AAV0QVV8-F1
#
_cell.length_a   1.000
_cell.length_b   1.000
_cell.length_c   1.000
_cell.angle_alpha   90.00
_cell.angle_beta   90.00
_cell.angle_gamma   90.00
#
_symmetry.space_group_name_H-M   'P 1'
#
loop_
_entity.id
_entity.type
_entity.pdbx_description
1 polymer ?
#
loop_
_entity_poly.entity_id
_entity_poly.type
_entity_poly.pdbx_seq_one_letter_code
_entity_poly.pdbx_strand_id
1 'polypeptide(L)'
;MNSGLPTFATNQGGPAEIIVDGVSGFHIDPNGGGGGEDATRKMADFFEKCELEPAHWRRISDAGLARIEGCYTWRIYADKTLNMGSVYTFWRVLNKRQKLAKQRYIQLLYNLHFRNLVMTDD
;
A
#
# COMPACT_ATOMS: atom_id res chain seq x y z
N MET A 1 -7.25 11.12 -4.93
CA MET A 1 -8.20 9.98 -5.00
C MET A 1 -9.48 10.20 -4.18
N ASN A 2 -9.47 10.17 -2.83
CA ASN A 2 -10.72 10.28 -2.03
C ASN A 2 -11.42 11.66 -2.10
N SER A 3 -10.68 12.72 -2.46
CA SER A 3 -11.22 14.06 -2.70
C SER A 3 -11.61 14.30 -4.17
N GLY A 4 -11.58 13.26 -5.02
CA GLY A 4 -11.78 13.38 -6.46
C GLY A 4 -10.58 13.95 -7.24
N LEU A 5 -9.44 14.20 -6.58
CA LEU A 5 -8.24 14.68 -7.30
C LEU A 5 -7.55 13.52 -8.06
N PRO A 6 -7.39 13.60 -9.40
CA PRO A 6 -6.54 12.69 -10.17
C PRO A 6 -5.11 12.70 -9.61
N THR A 7 -4.50 11.53 -9.47
CA THR A 7 -3.26 11.37 -8.71
C THR A 7 -2.18 10.73 -9.58
N PHE A 8 -0.99 11.35 -9.59
CA PHE A 8 0.24 10.79 -10.14
C PHE A 8 1.11 10.35 -8.96
N ALA A 9 1.49 9.08 -8.90
CA ALA A 9 2.29 8.56 -7.80
C ALA A 9 3.39 7.63 -8.29
N THR A 10 4.44 7.50 -7.49
CA THR A 10 5.58 6.63 -7.79
C THR A 10 5.13 5.19 -8.09
N ASN A 11 5.76 4.56 -9.08
CA ASN A 11 5.61 3.13 -9.35
C ASN A 11 6.40 2.24 -8.36
N GLN A 12 7.07 2.84 -7.37
CA GLN A 12 7.85 2.14 -6.36
C GLN A 12 7.10 2.05 -5.03
N GLY A 13 6.85 0.84 -4.55
CA GLY A 13 6.25 0.58 -3.23
C GLY A 13 4.72 0.70 -3.20
N GLY A 14 4.17 1.13 -2.07
CA GLY A 14 2.73 1.11 -1.79
C GLY A 14 1.83 1.75 -2.86
N PRO A 15 2.15 2.92 -3.43
CA PRO A 15 1.31 3.54 -4.45
C PRO A 15 1.13 2.71 -5.73
N ALA A 16 2.08 1.81 -6.03
CA ALA A 16 1.99 0.90 -7.17
C ALA A 16 0.82 -0.11 -7.03
N GLU A 17 0.45 -0.47 -5.80
CA GLU A 17 -0.72 -1.30 -5.51
C GLU A 17 -2.01 -0.48 -5.45
N ILE A 18 -1.93 0.75 -4.92
CA ILE A 18 -3.10 1.60 -4.68
C ILE A 18 -3.73 2.06 -5.99
N ILE A 19 -2.90 2.53 -6.93
CA ILE A 19 -3.33 3.08 -8.22
C ILE A 19 -3.32 2.00 -9.29
N VAL A 20 -4.36 1.97 -10.11
CA VAL A 20 -4.37 1.23 -11.37
C VAL A 20 -4.05 2.22 -12.49
N ASP A 21 -2.86 2.07 -13.07
CA ASP A 21 -2.31 3.02 -14.05
C ASP A 21 -3.27 3.25 -15.23
N GLY A 22 -3.52 4.53 -15.54
CA GLY A 22 -4.45 4.96 -16.59
C GLY A 22 -5.93 4.81 -16.26
N VAL A 23 -6.30 4.22 -15.12
CA VAL A 23 -7.69 4.00 -14.71
C VAL A 23 -8.05 4.88 -13.52
N SER A 24 -7.42 4.67 -12.36
CA SER A 24 -7.73 5.39 -11.11
C SER A 24 -6.67 6.44 -10.74
N GLY A 25 -5.66 6.60 -11.59
CA GLY A 25 -4.53 7.51 -11.45
C GLY A 25 -3.40 7.08 -12.40
N PHE A 26 -2.20 7.63 -12.21
CA PHE A 26 -1.05 7.33 -13.06
C PHE A 26 0.19 7.00 -12.25
N HIS A 27 0.99 6.07 -12.77
CA HIS A 27 2.28 5.71 -12.24
C HIS A 27 3.40 6.52 -12.90
N ILE A 28 4.24 7.14 -12.07
CA ILE A 28 5.45 7.85 -12.48
C ILE A 28 6.69 7.11 -11.97
N ASP A 29 7.72 7.01 -12.79
CA ASP A 29 8.99 6.42 -12.37
C ASP A 29 9.91 7.52 -11.82
N PRO A 30 10.27 7.50 -10.52
CA PRO A 30 11.17 8.50 -9.95
C PRO A 30 12.60 8.44 -10.53
N ASN A 31 12.98 7.32 -11.14
CA ASN A 31 14.30 7.11 -11.75
C ASN A 31 14.26 7.16 -13.29
N GLY A 32 13.08 7.36 -13.90
CA GLY A 32 12.88 7.26 -15.33
C GLY A 32 13.40 8.48 -16.10
N GLY A 33 14.51 8.30 -16.83
CA GLY A 33 15.15 9.33 -17.67
C GLY A 33 15.79 10.44 -16.83
N GLY A 34 17.05 10.77 -17.08
CA GLY A 34 17.87 11.60 -16.19
C GLY A 34 17.26 12.96 -15.83
N GLY A 35 16.52 13.02 -14.72
CA GLY A 35 15.83 14.23 -14.24
C GLY A 35 14.30 14.14 -14.13
N GLY A 36 13.66 13.00 -14.39
CA GLY A 36 12.20 12.83 -14.23
C GLY A 36 11.39 13.27 -15.45
N GLU A 37 12.02 13.33 -16.63
CA GLU A 37 11.39 13.75 -17.88
C GLU A 37 10.16 12.90 -18.26
N ASP A 38 10.16 11.59 -17.95
CA ASP A 38 9.01 10.72 -18.21
C ASP A 38 7.79 11.12 -17.35
N ALA A 39 8.02 11.50 -16.09
CA ALA A 39 6.97 11.95 -15.20
C ALA A 39 6.37 13.27 -15.69
N THR A 40 7.21 14.22 -16.10
CA THR A 40 6.77 15.49 -16.66
C THR A 40 5.95 15.29 -17.94
N ARG A 41 6.41 14.42 -18.84
CA ARG A 41 5.68 14.09 -20.08
C ARG A 41 4.30 13.51 -19.79
N LYS A 42 4.19 12.53 -18.89
CA LYS A 42 2.89 11.95 -18.50
C LYS A 42 1.93 12.98 -17.92
N MET A 43 2.43 13.92 -17.13
CA MET A 43 1.61 15.02 -16.60
C MET A 43 1.15 15.96 -17.72
N ALA A 44 2.03 16.33 -18.63
CA ALA A 44 1.70 17.17 -19.78
C ALA A 44 0.63 16.51 -20.67
N ASP A 45 0.83 15.25 -21.05
CA ASP A 45 -0.12 14.47 -21.86
C ASP A 45 -1.50 14.37 -21.20
N PHE A 46 -1.54 14.29 -19.87
CA PHE A 46 -2.80 14.26 -19.13
C PHE A 46 -3.54 15.60 -19.19
N PHE A 47 -2.85 16.73 -19.00
CA PHE A 47 -3.48 18.04 -19.07
C PHE A 47 -3.93 18.38 -20.49
N GLU A 48 -3.16 18.02 -21.51
CA GLU A 48 -3.55 18.16 -22.92
C GLU A 48 -4.82 17.36 -23.22
N LYS A 49 -4.90 16.11 -22.75
CA LYS A 49 -6.13 15.29 -22.87
C LYS A 49 -7.31 15.89 -22.12
N CYS A 50 -7.09 16.53 -20.98
CA CYS A 50 -8.16 17.21 -20.24
C CYS A 50 -8.67 18.46 -20.96
N GLU A 51 -7.81 19.15 -21.72
CA GLU A 51 -8.19 20.30 -22.54
C GLU A 51 -9.02 19.85 -23.76
N LEU A 52 -8.59 18.79 -24.44
CA LEU A 52 -9.29 18.21 -25.60
C LEU A 52 -10.60 17.52 -25.21
N GLU A 53 -10.61 16.81 -24.07
CA GLU A 53 -11.77 16.09 -23.54
C GLU A 53 -11.98 16.44 -22.06
N PRO A 54 -12.80 17.45 -21.72
CA PRO A 54 -13.07 17.84 -20.34
C PRO A 54 -13.64 16.71 -19.46
N ALA A 55 -14.27 15.70 -20.07
CA ALA A 55 -14.76 14.51 -19.39
C ALA A 55 -13.64 13.59 -18.90
N HIS A 56 -12.43 13.69 -19.44
CA HIS A 56 -11.27 12.86 -19.07
C HIS A 56 -10.93 13.02 -17.59
N TRP A 57 -10.86 14.26 -17.10
CA TRP A 57 -10.61 14.55 -15.69
C TRP A 57 -11.64 13.87 -14.78
N ARG A 58 -12.93 14.03 -15.10
CA ARG A 58 -14.02 13.47 -14.31
C ARG A 58 -13.97 11.93 -14.29
N ARG A 59 -13.67 11.31 -15.43
CA ARG A 59 -13.52 9.85 -15.56
C ARG A 59 -12.44 9.32 -14.61
N ILE A 60 -11.26 9.94 -14.59
CA ILE A 60 -10.15 9.52 -13.71
C ILE A 60 -10.46 9.83 -12.24
N SER A 61 -11.09 10.98 -11.95
CA SER A 61 -11.57 11.35 -10.61
C SER A 61 -12.53 10.29 -10.04
N ASP A 62 -13.57 9.94 -10.79
CA ASP A 62 -14.61 9.01 -10.37
C ASP A 62 -14.06 7.59 -10.20
N ALA A 63 -13.17 7.15 -11.08
CA ALA A 63 -12.46 5.89 -10.93
C ALA A 63 -11.54 5.87 -9.70
N GLY A 64 -10.89 7.00 -9.39
CA GLY A 64 -10.10 7.20 -8.18
C GLY A 64 -10.94 7.08 -6.90
N LEU A 65 -12.14 7.67 -6.89
CA LEU A 65 -13.10 7.54 -5.79
C LEU A 65 -13.56 6.09 -5.61
N ALA A 66 -14.00 5.45 -6.69
CA ALA A 66 -14.43 4.05 -6.68
C ALA A 66 -13.33 3.09 -6.16
N ARG A 67 -12.06 3.36 -6.51
CA ARG A 67 -10.91 2.58 -6.01
C ARG A 67 -10.75 2.69 -4.50
N ILE A 68 -10.89 3.90 -3.94
CA ILE A 68 -10.79 4.10 -2.49
C ILE A 68 -11.97 3.46 -1.77
N GLU A 69 -13.19 3.68 -2.24
CA GLU A 69 -14.40 3.11 -1.63
C GLU A 69 -14.39 1.57 -1.62
N GLY A 70 -13.91 0.97 -2.71
CA GLY A 70 -13.90 -0.49 -2.87
C GLY A 70 -12.78 -1.22 -2.11
N CYS A 71 -11.70 -0.55 -1.72
CA CYS A 71 -10.51 -1.22 -1.18
C CYS A 71 -9.96 -0.60 0.10
N TYR A 72 -10.03 0.73 0.25
CA TYR A 72 -9.25 1.49 1.23
C TYR A 72 -10.15 2.31 2.17
N THR A 73 -11.15 1.65 2.76
CA THR A 73 -12.02 2.26 3.77
C THR A 73 -11.83 1.63 5.15
N TRP A 74 -12.00 2.43 6.20
CA TRP A 74 -11.92 1.96 7.59
C TRP A 74 -12.96 0.88 7.91
N ARG A 75 -14.11 0.89 7.23
CA ARG A 75 -15.13 -0.16 7.35
C ARG A 75 -14.60 -1.51 6.89
N ILE A 76 -14.00 -1.58 5.70
CA ILE A 76 -13.39 -2.81 5.17
C ILE A 76 -12.24 -3.25 6.07
N TYR A 77 -11.43 -2.30 6.55
CA TYR A 77 -10.34 -2.57 7.47
C TYR A 77 -10.83 -3.21 8.78
N ALA A 78 -11.85 -2.61 9.41
CA ALA A 78 -12.40 -3.09 10.67
C ALA A 78 -12.96 -4.51 10.53
N ASP A 79 -13.73 -4.76 9.47
CA ASP A 79 -14.30 -6.08 9.19
C ASP A 79 -13.19 -7.15 9.01
N LYS A 80 -12.20 -6.88 8.15
CA LYS A 80 -11.06 -7.79 7.96
C LYS A 80 -10.30 -8.04 9.25
N THR A 81 -10.05 -6.99 10.04
CA THR A 81 -9.29 -7.08 11.29
C THR A 81 -10.01 -7.92 12.34
N LEU A 82 -11.31 -7.73 12.52
CA LEU A 82 -12.13 -8.52 13.46
C LEU A 82 -12.24 -9.98 13.02
N ASN A 83 -12.41 -10.23 11.73
CA ASN A 83 -12.48 -11.58 11.17
C ASN A 83 -11.15 -12.32 11.36
N MET A 84 -10.03 -11.68 10.99
CA MET A 84 -8.70 -12.26 11.23
C MET A 84 -8.44 -12.46 12.73
N GLY A 85 -8.75 -11.49 13.58
CA GLY A 85 -8.57 -11.60 15.03
C GLY A 85 -9.29 -12.82 15.62
N SER A 86 -10.53 -13.06 15.19
CA SER A 86 -11.33 -14.22 15.59
C SER A 86 -10.72 -15.53 15.11
N VAL A 87 -10.40 -15.63 13.82
CA VAL A 87 -9.83 -16.86 13.21
C VAL A 87 -8.46 -17.20 13.81
N TYR A 88 -7.56 -16.23 13.92
CA TYR A 88 -6.22 -16.45 14.48
C TYR A 88 -6.29 -16.79 15.97
N THR A 89 -7.24 -16.21 16.72
CA THR A 89 -7.44 -16.55 18.13
C THR A 89 -7.89 -18.00 18.28
N PHE A 90 -8.87 -18.44 17.49
CA PHE A 90 -9.31 -19.83 17.46
C PHE A 90 -8.16 -20.78 17.09
N TRP A 91 -7.44 -20.50 16.01
CA TRP A 91 -6.31 -21.31 15.56
C TRP A 91 -5.19 -21.38 16.60
N ARG A 92 -4.93 -20.28 17.33
CA ARG A 92 -3.96 -20.23 18.43
C ARG A 92 -4.36 -21.14 19.60
N VAL A 93 -5.64 -21.22 19.94
CA VAL A 93 -6.12 -22.10 21.02
C VAL A 93 -5.91 -23.57 20.66
N LEU A 94 -6.19 -23.95 19.41
CA LEU A 94 -6.04 -25.34 18.95
C LEU A 94 -4.57 -25.78 18.82
N ASN A 95 -3.69 -24.90 18.33
CA ASN A 95 -2.31 -25.28 17.94
C ASN A 95 -1.23 -24.94 18.98
N LYS A 96 -1.58 -24.90 20.27
CA LYS A 96 -0.64 -24.50 21.35
C LYS A 96 0.62 -25.38 21.40
N ARG A 97 0.48 -26.70 21.33
CA ARG A 97 1.60 -27.64 21.50
C ARG A 97 2.64 -27.54 20.36
N GLN A 98 2.17 -27.40 19.11
CA GLN A 98 3.04 -27.29 17.94
C GLN A 98 3.86 -25.99 17.91
N LYS A 99 3.41 -24.93 18.60
CA LYS A 99 4.12 -23.64 18.64
C LYS A 99 5.17 -23.53 19.73
N LEU A 100 5.21 -24.45 20.70
CA LEU A 100 6.09 -24.31 21.87
C LEU A 100 7.58 -24.30 21.49
N ALA A 101 8.01 -25.20 20.60
CA ALA A 101 9.40 -25.23 20.13
C ALA A 101 9.79 -23.93 19.40
N LYS A 102 8.90 -23.39 18.55
CA LYS A 102 9.12 -22.10 17.87
C LYS A 102 9.21 -20.95 18.86
N GLN A 103 8.37 -20.93 19.90
CA GLN A 103 8.44 -19.92 20.95
C GLN A 103 9.75 -19.97 21.72
N ARG A 104 10.25 -21.16 22.06
CA ARG A 104 11.56 -21.33 22.71
C ARG A 104 12.69 -20.83 21.83
N TYR A 105 12.63 -21.10 20.53
CA TYR A 105 13.62 -20.59 19.58
C TYR A 105 13.62 -19.06 19.49
N ILE A 106 12.44 -18.43 19.41
CA ILE A 106 12.32 -16.97 19.41
C ILE A 106 12.85 -16.37 20.74
N GLN A 107 12.57 -17.02 21.87
CA GLN A 107 13.12 -16.60 23.17
C GLN A 107 14.65 -16.67 23.20
N LEU A 108 15.24 -17.71 22.61
CA LEU A 108 16.68 -17.85 22.49
C LEU A 108 17.28 -16.75 21.60
N LEU A 109 16.70 -16.51 20.43
CA LEU A 109 17.12 -15.44 19.52
C LEU A 109 17.05 -14.05 20.17
N TYR A 110 15.96 -13.78 20.88
CA TYR A 110 15.79 -12.52 21.61
C TYR A 110 16.89 -12.33 22.67
N ASN A 111 17.11 -13.33 23.52
CA ASN A 111 18.03 -13.19 24.65
C ASN A 111 19.50 -13.21 24.26
N LEU A 112 19.89 -14.03 23.27
CA LEU A 112 21.31 -14.22 22.92
C LEU A 112 21.78 -13.30 21.80
N HIS A 113 20.89 -12.75 20.98
CA HIS A 113 21.27 -11.92 19.85
C HIS A 113 20.67 -10.52 19.95
N PHE A 114 19.34 -10.41 19.87
CA PHE A 114 18.69 -9.09 19.80
C PHE A 114 18.99 -8.23 21.03
N ARG A 115 18.87 -8.80 22.24
CA ARG A 115 19.16 -8.09 23.48
C ARG A 115 20.61 -7.62 23.54
N ASN A 116 21.55 -8.42 23.07
CA ASN A 116 22.96 -8.05 23.08
C ASN A 116 23.25 -6.90 22.11
N LEU A 117 22.64 -6.91 20.90
CA LEU A 117 22.76 -5.80 19.94
C LEU A 117 22.18 -4.48 20.46
N VAL A 118 21.15 -4.53 21.29
CA VAL A 118 20.53 -3.33 21.89
C VAL A 118 21.33 -2.83 23.11
N MET A 119 22.05 -3.72 23.80
CA MET A 119 22.82 -3.38 25.00
C MET A 119 24.28 -3.01 24.69
N THR A 120 24.76 -3.25 23.47
CA THR A 120 26.05 -2.74 22.98
C THR A 120 25.89 -1.29 22.51
N ASP A 121 25.70 -0.39 23.46
CA ASP A 121 26.04 1.03 23.33
C ASP A 121 27.27 1.26 24.23
N ASP A 122 28.44 0.89 23.72
CA ASP A 122 29.79 1.35 24.10
C ASP A 122 30.83 0.83 23.08
#